data_AF-A0AAD5P0G0-F1
#
_entry.id   AF-A0AAD5P0G0-F1
#
_cell.length_a   1.000
_cell.length_b   1.000
_cell.length_c   1.000
_cell.angle_alpha   90.00
_cell.angle_beta   90.00
_cell.angle_gamma   90.00
#
_symmetry.space_group_name_H-M   'P 1'
#
loop_
_entity.id
_entity.type
_entity.pdbx_description
1 polymer ?
#
loop_
_entity_poly.entity_id
_entity_poly.type
_entity_poly.pdbx_seq_one_letter_code
_entity_poly.pdbx_strand_id
1 'polypeptide(L)'
;MKKNPIFLLLLLLLIIILSSLIPITKCDDNDDDEDLITKICKETPLESLCLSTLQPISDLPNIDTKVLANFMATTVLKNATDTLNYIEGLIKQTQDPQQERALAVCAELYIPVVKYVLPQAIEALSRRSIRFR
;
A
#
# COMPACT_ATOMS: atom_id res chain seq x y z
N MET A 1 47.25 8.48 47.03
CA MET A 1 47.46 8.61 45.56
C MET A 1 46.92 9.97 45.11
N LYS A 2 47.80 10.91 44.71
CA LYS A 2 47.40 12.21 44.15
C LYS A 2 46.91 11.98 42.71
N LYS A 3 45.61 12.17 42.46
CA LYS A 3 45.05 12.13 41.10
C LYS A 3 45.50 13.43 40.41
N ASN A 4 46.40 13.32 39.44
CA ASN A 4 46.91 14.47 38.70
C ASN A 4 45.75 15.13 37.91
N PRO A 5 45.58 16.46 37.99
CA PRO A 5 44.50 17.16 37.31
C PRO A 5 44.59 16.99 35.78
N ILE A 6 45.82 16.86 35.27
CA ILE A 6 46.11 16.59 33.85
C ILE A 6 45.57 15.21 33.43
N PHE A 7 45.68 14.20 34.29
CA PHE A 7 45.14 12.87 34.01
C PHE A 7 43.61 12.88 33.93
N LEU A 8 42.97 13.68 34.79
CA LEU A 8 41.52 13.83 34.80
C LEU A 8 41.02 14.58 33.55
N LEU A 9 41.79 15.58 33.09
CA LEU A 9 41.51 16.35 31.88
C LEU A 9 41.67 15.50 30.61
N LEU A 10 42.71 14.66 30.56
CA LEU A 10 42.92 13.70 29.46
C LEU A 10 41.81 12.64 29.42
N LEU A 11 41.36 12.14 30.58
CA LEU A 11 40.26 11.19 30.67
C LEU A 11 38.95 11.79 30.14
N LEU A 12 38.64 13.04 30.50
CA LEU A 12 37.46 13.76 30.01
C LEU A 12 37.50 13.96 28.49
N LEU A 13 38.66 14.35 27.94
CA LEU A 13 38.86 14.51 26.50
C LEU A 13 38.65 13.19 25.74
N LEU A 14 39.15 12.08 26.29
CA LEU A 14 38.99 10.75 25.69
C LEU A 14 37.52 10.34 25.62
N ILE A 15 36.72 10.62 26.67
CA ILE A 15 35.29 10.32 26.72
C ILE A 15 34.52 11.11 25.65
N ILE A 16 34.84 12.39 25.45
CA ILE A 16 34.19 13.24 24.45
C ILE A 16 34.46 12.72 23.03
N ILE A 17 35.69 12.30 22.75
CA ILE A 17 36.07 11.73 21.45
C ILE A 17 35.34 10.40 21.21
N LEU A 18 35.26 9.53 22.22
CA LEU A 18 34.54 8.25 22.11
C LEU A 18 33.04 8.43 21.84
N SER A 19 32.40 9.44 22.44
CA SER A 19 30.98 9.74 22.21
C SER A 19 30.69 10.20 20.78
N SER A 20 31.66 10.78 20.06
CA SER A 20 31.48 11.27 18.69
C SER A 20 31.51 10.17 17.62
N LEU A 21 32.00 8.96 17.96
CA LEU A 21 32.04 7.80 17.06
C LEU A 21 30.81 6.89 17.18
N ILE A 22 29.88 7.19 18.08
CA ILE A 22 28.61 6.47 18.13
C ILE A 22 27.72 7.05 17.02
N PRO A 23 27.41 6.31 15.95
CA PRO A 23 26.30 6.71 15.10
C PRO A 23 25.07 6.69 16.00
N ILE A 24 24.58 7.88 16.36
CA ILE A 24 23.24 8.02 16.92
C ILE A 24 22.33 7.66 15.75
N THR A 25 22.03 6.37 15.59
CA THR A 25 20.80 5.95 14.96
C THR A 25 19.71 6.57 15.83
N LYS A 26 19.31 7.78 15.48
CA LYS A 26 18.01 8.30 15.85
C LYS A 26 17.04 7.30 15.24
N CYS A 27 16.54 6.38 16.05
CA CYS A 27 15.19 5.88 15.83
C CYS A 27 14.35 7.14 15.86
N ASP A 28 13.94 7.59 14.68
CA ASP A 28 13.00 8.67 14.55
C ASP A 28 11.64 8.12 15.02
N ASP A 29 11.45 8.07 16.34
CA ASP A 29 10.18 7.77 16.99
C ASP A 29 9.23 8.99 16.86
N ASN A 30 9.16 9.59 15.67
CA ASN A 30 8.27 10.72 15.35
C ASN A 30 7.25 10.40 14.24
N ASP A 31 7.14 9.14 13.82
CA ASP A 31 6.17 8.67 12.80
C ASP A 31 4.88 8.08 13.43
N ASP A 32 4.68 8.22 14.74
CA ASP A 32 3.58 7.57 15.49
C ASP A 32 2.20 8.23 15.30
N ASP A 33 2.10 9.35 14.57
CA ASP A 33 0.84 10.06 14.31
C ASP A 33 0.40 10.04 12.83
N GLU A 34 1.14 9.37 11.94
CA GLU A 34 0.68 9.21 10.56
C GLU A 34 -0.30 8.05 10.44
N ASP A 35 -1.55 8.39 10.12
CA ASP A 35 -2.62 7.44 9.88
C ASP A 35 -2.23 6.37 8.83
N LEU A 36 -2.58 5.11 9.10
CA LEU A 36 -2.19 3.95 8.29
C LEU A 36 -2.64 4.08 6.82
N ILE A 37 -3.81 4.68 6.57
CA ILE A 37 -4.31 4.91 5.21
C ILE A 37 -3.41 5.91 4.49
N THR A 38 -3.04 7.00 5.17
CA THR A 38 -2.12 8.01 4.60
C THR A 38 -0.78 7.39 4.22
N LYS A 39 -0.20 6.59 5.13
CA LYS A 39 1.07 5.89 4.89
C LYS A 39 1.00 4.97 3.68
N ILE A 40 -0.04 4.14 3.57
CA ILE A 40 -0.20 3.22 2.44
C ILE A 40 -0.45 3.97 1.13
N CYS A 41 -1.28 5.01 1.14
CA CYS A 41 -1.65 5.73 -0.08
C CYS A 41 -0.49 6.50 -0.69
N LYS A 42 0.43 7.03 0.13
CA LYS A 42 1.68 7.66 -0.34
C LYS A 42 2.60 6.69 -1.10
N GLU A 43 2.56 5.41 -0.77
CA GLU A 43 3.31 4.36 -1.47
C GLU A 43 2.64 3.90 -2.78
N THR A 44 1.47 4.46 -3.13
CA THR A 44 0.78 4.13 -4.38
C THR A 44 1.06 5.16 -5.47
N PRO A 45 1.08 4.76 -6.76
CA PRO A 45 1.24 5.71 -7.87
C PRO A 45 0.08 6.73 -8.01
N LEU A 46 -1.06 6.47 -7.37
CA LEU A 46 -2.28 7.27 -7.47
C LEU A 46 -2.83 7.57 -6.06
N GLU A 47 -2.06 8.33 -5.28
CA GLU A 47 -2.37 8.67 -3.88
C GLU A 47 -3.80 9.20 -3.68
N SER A 48 -4.23 10.17 -4.50
CA SER A 48 -5.57 10.78 -4.38
C SER A 48 -6.70 9.77 -4.63
N LEU A 49 -6.50 8.84 -5.57
CA LEU A 49 -7.46 7.77 -5.83
C LEU A 49 -7.49 6.77 -4.66
N CYS A 50 -6.33 6.45 -4.09
CA CYS A 50 -6.25 5.59 -2.91
C CYS A 50 -7.00 6.21 -1.71
N LEU A 51 -6.72 7.49 -1.39
CA LEU A 51 -7.36 8.19 -0.28
C LEU A 51 -8.89 8.25 -0.44
N SER A 52 -9.37 8.68 -1.61
CA SER A 52 -10.82 8.76 -1.90
C SER A 52 -11.48 7.38 -1.91
N THR A 53 -10.78 6.33 -2.32
CA THR A 53 -11.30 4.96 -2.27
C THR A 53 -11.45 4.49 -0.84
N LEU A 54 -10.49 4.78 0.04
CA LEU A 54 -10.47 4.31 1.43
C LEU A 54 -11.23 5.20 2.42
N GLN A 55 -11.59 6.43 2.03
CA GLN A 55 -12.41 7.35 2.83
C GLN A 55 -13.65 6.70 3.48
N PRO A 56 -14.43 5.82 2.81
CA PRO A 56 -15.62 5.22 3.42
C PRO A 56 -15.34 4.39 4.67
N ILE A 57 -14.09 3.95 4.86
CA ILE A 57 -13.69 3.14 6.00
C ILE A 57 -12.72 3.87 6.92
N SER A 58 -12.33 5.13 6.67
CA SER A 58 -11.27 5.84 7.42
C SER A 58 -11.54 5.94 8.93
N ASP A 59 -12.81 5.96 9.33
CA ASP A 59 -13.20 6.18 10.73
C ASP A 59 -13.46 4.87 11.49
N LEU A 60 -13.27 3.70 10.84
CA LEU A 60 -13.46 2.42 11.51
C LEU A 60 -12.38 2.21 12.58
N PRO A 61 -12.75 1.71 13.77
CA PRO A 61 -11.77 1.39 14.80
C PRO A 61 -10.95 0.15 14.40
N ASN A 62 -9.65 0.15 14.70
CA ASN A 62 -8.74 -0.98 14.51
C ASN A 62 -8.61 -1.46 13.04
N ILE A 63 -8.56 -0.54 12.09
CA ILE A 63 -8.26 -0.87 10.69
C ILE A 63 -6.80 -1.36 10.61
N ASP A 64 -6.64 -2.60 10.17
CA ASP A 64 -5.33 -3.16 9.84
C ASP A 64 -5.13 -3.24 8.32
N THR A 65 -3.91 -3.59 7.91
CA THR A 65 -3.54 -3.72 6.50
C THR A 65 -4.36 -4.79 5.78
N LYS A 66 -4.89 -5.79 6.48
CA LYS A 66 -5.70 -6.86 5.89
C LYS A 66 -7.08 -6.35 5.54
N VAL A 67 -7.72 -5.59 6.42
CA VAL A 67 -9.00 -4.92 6.15
C VAL A 67 -8.85 -3.99 4.95
N LEU A 68 -7.80 -3.16 4.93
CA LEU A 68 -7.51 -2.25 3.82
C LEU A 68 -7.29 -2.98 2.49
N ALA A 69 -6.44 -4.01 2.47
CA ALA A 69 -6.17 -4.78 1.27
C ALA A 69 -7.43 -5.48 0.73
N ASN A 70 -8.24 -6.07 1.61
CA ASN A 70 -9.47 -6.73 1.22
C ASN A 70 -10.51 -5.74 0.67
N PHE A 71 -10.63 -4.57 1.30
CA PHE A 71 -11.50 -3.50 0.82
C PHE A 71 -11.08 -3.02 -0.56
N MET A 72 -9.80 -2.70 -0.76
CA MET A 72 -9.27 -2.28 -2.06
C MET A 72 -9.48 -3.35 -3.15
N ALA A 73 -9.16 -4.61 -2.86
CA ALA A 73 -9.34 -5.70 -3.82
C ALA A 73 -10.81 -5.90 -4.21
N THR A 74 -11.73 -5.76 -3.24
CA THR A 74 -13.17 -5.83 -3.48
C THR A 74 -13.65 -4.64 -4.31
N THR A 75 -13.15 -3.43 -4.05
CA THR A 75 -13.46 -2.24 -4.85
C THR A 75 -12.97 -2.39 -6.29
N VAL A 76 -11.75 -2.92 -6.50
CA VAL A 76 -11.23 -3.20 -7.85
C VAL A 76 -12.07 -4.26 -8.54
N LEU A 77 -12.49 -5.33 -7.86
CA LEU A 77 -13.38 -6.34 -8.42
C LEU A 77 -14.71 -5.73 -8.87
N LYS A 78 -15.31 -4.88 -8.04
CA LYS A 78 -16.54 -4.16 -8.40
C LYS A 78 -16.34 -3.31 -9.65
N ASN A 79 -15.31 -2.46 -9.67
CA ASN A 79 -15.05 -1.56 -10.81
C ASN A 79 -14.73 -2.34 -12.10
N ALA A 80 -13.97 -3.44 -11.99
CA ALA A 80 -13.67 -4.30 -13.14
C ALA A 80 -14.93 -5.00 -13.67
N THR A 81 -15.83 -5.43 -12.78
CA THR A 81 -17.13 -6.02 -13.14
C THR A 81 -18.02 -5.00 -13.84
N ASP A 82 -18.13 -3.78 -13.29
CA ASP A 82 -18.90 -2.69 -13.89
C ASP A 82 -18.34 -2.32 -15.27
N THR A 83 -17.02 -2.29 -15.42
CA THR A 83 -16.35 -2.04 -16.70
C THR A 83 -16.63 -3.13 -17.73
N LEU A 84 -16.55 -4.42 -17.33
CA LEU A 84 -16.88 -5.54 -18.21
C LEU A 84 -18.34 -5.44 -18.70
N ASN A 85 -19.28 -5.20 -17.79
CA ASN A 85 -20.69 -5.02 -18.13
C ASN A 85 -20.91 -3.84 -19.10
N TYR A 86 -20.17 -2.74 -18.90
CA TYR A 86 -20.22 -1.59 -19.80
C TYR A 86 -19.69 -1.94 -21.20
N ILE A 87 -18.55 -2.62 -21.30
CA ILE A 87 -17.98 -3.09 -22.57
C ILE A 87 -18.97 -4.01 -23.30
N GLU A 88 -19.55 -4.99 -22.60
CA GLU A 88 -20.57 -5.87 -23.18
C GLU A 88 -21.81 -5.10 -23.65
N GLY A 89 -22.18 -4.04 -22.93
CA GLY A 89 -23.23 -3.11 -23.34
C GLY A 89 -22.89 -2.35 -24.63
N LEU A 90 -21.64 -1.91 -24.78
CA LEU A 90 -21.16 -1.23 -25.99
C LEU A 90 -21.11 -2.17 -27.20
N ILE A 91 -20.67 -3.42 -27.01
CA ILE A 91 -20.66 -4.45 -28.07
C ILE A 91 -22.06 -4.64 -28.64
N LYS A 92 -23.08 -4.69 -27.79
CA LYS A 92 -24.49 -4.86 -28.22
C LYS A 92 -25.05 -3.66 -28.98
N GLN A 93 -24.43 -2.48 -28.85
CA GLN A 93 -24.93 -1.22 -29.43
C GLN A 93 -24.18 -0.79 -30.69
N THR A 94 -22.92 -1.18 -30.84
CA THR A 94 -22.12 -0.78 -31.99
C THR A 94 -22.57 -1.47 -33.28
N GLN A 95 -22.52 -0.74 -34.39
CA GLN A 95 -22.73 -1.27 -35.75
C GLN A 95 -21.43 -1.34 -36.54
N ASP A 96 -20.34 -0.76 -36.03
CA ASP A 96 -19.02 -0.82 -36.66
C ASP A 96 -18.31 -2.13 -36.27
N PRO A 97 -18.02 -3.03 -37.24
CA PRO A 97 -17.33 -4.29 -36.97
C PRO A 97 -15.92 -4.12 -36.42
N GLN A 98 -15.23 -3.01 -36.74
CA GLN A 98 -13.88 -2.77 -36.21
C GLN A 98 -13.95 -2.41 -34.73
N GLN A 99 -14.87 -1.52 -34.36
CA GLN A 99 -15.15 -1.18 -32.97
C GLN A 99 -15.64 -2.39 -32.17
N GLU A 100 -16.53 -3.22 -32.74
CA GLU A 100 -17.01 -4.46 -32.10
C GLU A 100 -15.85 -5.39 -31.74
N ARG A 101 -14.92 -5.63 -32.68
CA ARG A 101 -13.74 -6.46 -32.45
C ARG A 101 -12.84 -5.90 -31.37
N ALA A 102 -12.59 -4.59 -31.38
CA ALA A 102 -11.76 -3.94 -30.36
C ALA A 102 -12.38 -4.08 -28.96
N LEU A 103 -13.69 -3.89 -28.84
CA LEU A 103 -14.40 -4.07 -27.58
C LEU A 103 -14.42 -5.53 -27.12
N ALA A 104 -14.55 -6.49 -28.06
CA ALA A 104 -14.49 -7.92 -27.75
C ALA A 104 -13.13 -8.29 -27.14
N VAL A 105 -12.02 -7.78 -27.70
CA VAL A 105 -10.68 -7.97 -27.12
C VAL A 105 -10.60 -7.41 -25.70
N CYS A 106 -11.16 -6.22 -25.45
CA CYS A 106 -11.22 -5.67 -24.09
C CYS A 106 -12.02 -6.58 -23.14
N ALA A 107 -13.18 -7.08 -23.56
CA ALA A 107 -14.00 -7.98 -22.76
C ALA A 107 -13.23 -9.28 -22.42
N GLU A 108 -12.54 -9.87 -23.39
CA GLU A 108 -11.71 -11.06 -23.20
C GLU A 108 -10.62 -10.87 -22.15
N LEU A 109 -10.04 -9.67 -22.03
CA LEU A 109 -9.05 -9.34 -20.99
C LEU A 109 -9.69 -9.16 -19.60
N TYR A 110 -10.89 -8.59 -19.53
CA TYR A 110 -11.57 -8.35 -18.26
C TYR A 110 -12.25 -9.61 -17.68
N ILE A 111 -12.74 -10.52 -18.53
CA ILE A 111 -13.39 -11.78 -18.11
C ILE A 111 -12.54 -12.57 -17.09
N PRO A 112 -11.26 -12.90 -17.34
CA PRO A 112 -10.47 -13.66 -16.38
C PRO A 112 -10.15 -12.85 -15.12
N VAL A 113 -9.98 -11.53 -15.26
CA VAL A 113 -9.71 -10.63 -14.11
C VAL A 113 -10.88 -10.67 -13.13
N VAL A 114 -12.10 -10.53 -13.63
CA VAL A 114 -13.34 -10.54 -12.84
C VAL A 114 -13.68 -11.93 -12.33
N LYS A 115 -13.62 -12.97 -13.17
CA LYS A 115 -14.07 -14.32 -12.79
C LYS A 115 -13.07 -15.07 -11.93
N TYR A 116 -11.77 -14.80 -12.07
CA TYR A 116 -10.74 -15.65 -11.50
C TYR A 116 -9.67 -14.86 -10.72
N VAL A 117 -9.02 -13.88 -11.34
CA VAL A 117 -7.82 -13.26 -10.74
C VAL A 117 -8.14 -12.51 -9.46
N LEU A 118 -9.10 -11.59 -9.50
CA LEU A 118 -9.47 -10.80 -8.33
C LEU A 118 -10.15 -11.63 -7.23
N PRO A 119 -11.10 -12.54 -7.53
CA PRO A 119 -11.64 -13.45 -6.53
C PRO A 119 -10.56 -14.29 -5.83
N GLN A 120 -9.60 -14.82 -6.57
CA GLN A 120 -8.48 -15.58 -5.97
C GLN A 120 -7.58 -14.70 -5.12
N ALA A 121 -7.29 -13.47 -5.55
CA ALA A 121 -6.52 -12.51 -4.75
C ALA A 121 -7.24 -12.19 -3.43
N ILE A 122 -8.55 -11.92 -3.47
CA ILE A 122 -9.40 -11.67 -2.30
C ILE A 122 -9.39 -12.88 -1.35
N GLU A 123 -9.51 -14.09 -1.88
CA GLU A 123 -9.43 -15.31 -1.08
C GLU A 123 -8.05 -15.46 -0.41
N ALA A 124 -6.97 -15.21 -1.14
CA ALA A 124 -5.61 -15.28 -0.62
C ALA A 124 -5.36 -14.23 0.49
N LEU A 125 -5.86 -13.01 0.33
CA LEU A 125 -5.81 -11.95 1.34
C LEU A 125 -6.60 -12.32 2.60
N SER A 126 -7.70 -13.06 2.44
CA SER A 126 -8.55 -13.52 3.56
C SER A 126 -7.87 -14.60 4.42
N ARG A 127 -6.98 -15.40 3.81
CA ARG A 127 -6.21 -16.44 4.51
C ARG A 127 -5.10 -15.80 5.35
N ARG A 128 -4.79 -16.38 6.51
CA ARG A 128 -3.83 -15.86 7.50
C ARG A 128 -2.35 -15.88 7.02
N SER A 129 -2.07 -16.37 5.83
CA SER A 129 -0.70 -16.51 5.29
C SER A 129 -0.59 -15.85 3.92
N ILE A 130 -0.47 -14.53 3.90
CA ILE A 130 -0.02 -13.81 2.71
C ILE A 130 1.49 -14.06 2.57
N ARG A 131 1.87 -14.98 1.69
CA ARG A 131 3.28 -15.24 1.36
C ARG A 131 3.56 -14.58 0.01
N PHE A 132 3.91 -13.30 0.03
CA PHE A 132 4.53 -12.68 -1.14
C PHE A 132 5.94 -13.29 -1.26
N ARG A 133 6.20 -13.98 -2.36
CA ARG A 133 7.53 -14.49 -2.70
C ARG A 133 8.21 -13.51 -3.64
#